data_AF-A0A3M7MQF9-F1
#
_entry.id   AF-A0A3M7MQF9-F1
#
_cell.length_a   1.000
_cell.length_b   1.000
_cell.length_c   1.000
_cell.angle_alpha   90.00
_cell.angle_beta   90.00
_cell.angle_gamma   90.00
#
_symmetry.space_group_name_H-M   'P 1'
#
loop_
_entity.id
_entity.type
_entity.pdbx_description
1 polymer ?
#
loop_
_entity_poly.entity_id
_entity_poly.type
_entity_poly.pdbx_seq_one_letter_code
_entity_poly.pdbx_strand_id
1 'polypeptide(L)'
;MATSAQSSASDTAAAKANTGPARPPPPKLSADDFRIYNRLAVLMDSYHNHLRETWNMLHTACSTSSRPPGTSIRAFLMHGLHLCRALTTHHTIEEQHVFPSLAERMPIFKPNDTLVQQHEQIHAGLDKFEAYLSACLDGEQELRMDAMKAIMDSFAQVLWTHLDLEVKMLGAENMRQYWTKDEILAMNCIHQHWTKDSIHQHWTKDSIHQYWTKDSIHQYWTKDSIHQY
;
A
#
# COMPACT_ATOMS: atom_id res chain seq x y z
N MET A 1 20.44 -29.51 33.42
CA MET A 1 21.11 -28.24 33.75
C MET A 1 21.38 -27.50 32.44
N ALA A 2 20.87 -26.27 32.37
CA ALA A 2 21.18 -25.16 31.45
C ALA A 2 21.31 -25.41 29.94
N THR A 3 20.25 -25.02 29.23
CA THR A 3 20.24 -24.57 27.84
C THR A 3 21.03 -23.25 27.71
N SER A 4 21.87 -23.12 26.68
CA SER A 4 22.52 -21.85 26.31
C SER A 4 21.97 -21.40 24.95
N ALA A 5 21.20 -20.32 24.96
CA ALA A 5 20.75 -19.60 23.78
C ALA A 5 21.61 -18.33 23.66
N GLN A 6 22.36 -18.21 22.58
CA GLN A 6 23.10 -17.02 22.19
C GLN A 6 22.19 -16.15 21.32
N SER A 7 21.71 -15.03 21.87
CA SER A 7 21.11 -13.94 21.09
C SER A 7 22.22 -12.99 20.63
N SER A 8 22.31 -12.80 19.31
CA SER A 8 23.31 -11.95 18.67
C SER A 8 22.80 -10.53 18.46
N ALA A 9 23.42 -9.58 19.17
CA ALA A 9 23.80 -8.21 18.79
C ALA A 9 22.81 -7.22 18.13
N SER A 10 21.62 -7.57 17.63
CA SER A 10 20.70 -6.59 17.02
C SER A 10 19.87 -5.80 18.04
N ASP A 11 19.77 -6.28 19.28
CA ASP A 11 18.93 -5.67 20.34
C ASP A 11 19.58 -4.48 21.06
N THR A 12 20.83 -4.15 20.76
CA THR A 12 21.57 -3.11 21.50
C THR A 12 21.49 -1.71 20.91
N ALA A 13 20.96 -1.54 19.68
CA ALA A 13 20.79 -0.23 19.05
C ALA A 13 19.45 0.45 19.39
N ALA A 14 18.39 -0.32 19.67
CA ALA A 14 17.06 0.21 20.03
C ALA A 14 16.97 0.71 21.49
N ALA A 15 17.96 0.37 22.33
CA ALA A 15 17.89 0.60 23.78
C ALA A 15 18.36 1.99 24.25
N LYS A 16 18.77 2.91 23.35
CA LYS A 16 19.33 4.22 23.75
C LYS A 16 18.42 5.44 23.53
N ALA A 17 17.15 5.25 23.17
CA ALA A 17 16.21 6.35 22.97
C ALA A 17 14.95 6.23 23.83
N ASN A 18 15.08 5.98 25.15
CA ASN A 18 13.99 6.30 26.08
C ASN A 18 14.43 6.25 27.56
N THR A 19 14.96 7.37 28.07
CA THR A 19 15.18 7.55 29.52
C THR A 19 14.34 8.71 30.07
N GLY A 20 13.09 8.80 29.63
CA GLY A 20 12.04 9.58 30.30
C GLY A 20 11.01 8.64 30.95
N PRO A 21 10.34 9.04 32.05
CA PRO A 21 9.29 8.22 32.66
C PRO A 21 8.21 7.92 31.61
N ALA A 22 7.88 6.64 31.44
CA ALA A 22 6.85 6.19 30.50
C ALA A 22 5.54 6.94 30.79
N ARG A 23 5.09 7.76 29.84
CA ARG A 23 3.80 8.43 29.93
C ARG A 23 2.71 7.35 30.08
N PRO A 24 1.75 7.49 31.02
CA PRO A 24 0.69 6.50 31.17
C PRO A 24 -0.03 6.32 29.82
N PRO A 25 -0.38 5.07 29.46
CA PRO A 25 -1.02 4.80 28.19
C PRO A 25 -2.31 5.62 28.09
N PRO A 26 -2.56 6.28 26.96
CA PRO A 26 -3.75 7.10 26.82
C PRO A 26 -5.00 6.23 27.02
N PRO A 27 -6.09 6.78 27.59
CA PRO A 27 -7.33 6.05 27.80
C PRO A 27 -7.77 5.36 26.50
N LYS A 28 -8.40 4.18 26.62
CA LYS A 28 -8.94 3.45 25.47
C LYS A 28 -9.89 4.37 24.70
N LEU A 29 -9.77 4.39 23.37
CA LEU A 29 -10.68 5.15 22.52
C LEU A 29 -12.09 4.56 22.60
N SER A 30 -13.10 5.43 22.50
CA SER A 30 -14.46 4.98 22.16
C SER A 30 -14.48 4.42 20.74
N ALA A 31 -15.51 3.64 20.39
CA ALA A 31 -15.65 3.11 19.04
C ALA A 31 -15.77 4.23 17.98
N ASP A 32 -16.45 5.34 18.32
CA ASP A 32 -16.57 6.51 17.45
C ASP A 32 -15.22 7.20 17.23
N ASP A 33 -14.48 7.45 18.32
CA ASP A 33 -13.17 8.10 18.22
C ASP A 33 -12.17 7.23 17.45
N PHE A 34 -12.21 5.91 17.67
CA PHE A 34 -11.41 4.96 16.90
C PHE A 34 -11.70 5.08 15.41
N ARG A 35 -12.97 5.09 14.99
CA ARG A 35 -13.34 5.26 13.58
C ARG A 35 -12.81 6.55 12.98
N ILE A 36 -12.91 7.67 13.71
CA ILE A 36 -12.41 8.97 13.25
C ILE A 36 -10.90 8.90 13.01
N TYR A 37 -10.14 8.42 14.00
CA TYR A 37 -8.68 8.33 13.89
C TYR A 37 -8.22 7.28 12.87
N ASN A 38 -8.99 6.22 12.63
CA ASN A 38 -8.61 5.12 11.74
C ASN A 38 -8.96 5.35 10.26
N ARG A 39 -9.62 6.47 9.93
CA ARG A 39 -10.18 6.69 8.59
C ARG A 39 -9.15 6.61 7.47
N LEU A 40 -7.93 7.13 7.69
CA LEU A 40 -6.86 7.11 6.68
C LEU A 40 -6.32 5.69 6.47
N ALA A 41 -6.16 4.92 7.55
CA ALA A 41 -5.77 3.51 7.44
C ALA A 41 -6.79 2.67 6.67
N VAL A 42 -8.09 2.88 6.89
CA VAL A 42 -9.15 2.14 6.15
C VAL A 42 -9.09 2.46 4.65
N LEU A 43 -8.94 3.74 4.30
CA LEU A 43 -8.82 4.16 2.91
C LEU A 43 -7.56 3.58 2.27
N MET A 44 -6.44 3.66 2.98
CA MET A 44 -5.17 3.14 2.50
C MET A 44 -5.21 1.64 2.26
N ASP A 45 -5.72 0.89 3.24
CA ASP A 45 -5.78 -0.56 3.15
C ASP A 45 -6.73 -1.03 2.02
N SER A 46 -7.80 -0.26 1.73
CA SER A 46 -8.65 -0.54 0.57
C SER A 46 -7.87 -0.46 -0.74
N TYR A 47 -7.04 0.56 -0.94
CA TYR A 47 -6.17 0.65 -2.12
C TYR A 47 -5.14 -0.48 -2.14
N HIS A 48 -4.48 -0.73 -1.01
CA HIS A 48 -3.48 -1.78 -0.88
C HIS A 48 -4.06 -3.17 -1.16
N ASN A 49 -5.32 -3.43 -0.78
CA ASN A 49 -5.95 -4.71 -1.05
C ASN A 49 -6.14 -4.97 -2.55
N HIS A 50 -6.44 -3.96 -3.37
CA HIS A 50 -6.46 -4.12 -4.83
C HIS A 50 -5.07 -4.42 -5.42
N LEU A 51 -4.03 -3.80 -4.88
CA LEU A 51 -2.64 -4.07 -5.26
C LEU A 51 -2.26 -5.51 -4.89
N ARG A 52 -2.60 -5.95 -3.67
CA ARG A 52 -2.38 -7.32 -3.17
C ARG A 52 -3.14 -8.36 -4.00
N GLU A 53 -4.39 -8.10 -4.38
CA GLU A 53 -5.19 -8.99 -5.23
C GLU A 53 -4.51 -9.23 -6.58
N THR A 54 -4.11 -8.15 -7.25
CA THR A 54 -3.44 -8.23 -8.56
C THR A 54 -2.08 -8.91 -8.44
N TRP A 55 -1.29 -8.55 -7.42
CA TRP A 55 -0.02 -9.20 -7.09
C TRP A 55 -0.18 -10.72 -6.91
N ASN A 56 -1.13 -11.12 -6.05
CA ASN A 56 -1.34 -12.52 -5.70
C ASN A 56 -1.80 -13.34 -6.92
N MET A 57 -2.62 -12.77 -7.80
CA MET A 57 -3.00 -13.42 -9.06
C MET A 57 -1.77 -13.67 -9.95
N LEU A 58 -0.93 -12.66 -10.16
CA LEU A 58 0.28 -12.77 -10.98
C LEU A 58 1.27 -13.77 -10.35
N HIS A 59 1.55 -13.63 -9.05
CA HIS A 59 2.51 -14.46 -8.33
C HIS A 59 2.07 -15.92 -8.24
N THR A 60 0.77 -16.18 -8.03
CA THR A 60 0.20 -17.53 -8.07
C THR A 60 0.34 -18.14 -9.46
N ALA A 61 0.08 -17.37 -10.52
CA ALA A 61 0.24 -17.85 -11.88
C ALA A 61 1.70 -18.22 -12.19
N CYS A 62 2.65 -17.40 -11.74
CA CYS A 62 4.07 -17.71 -11.85
C CYS A 62 4.48 -18.94 -11.04
N SER A 63 3.97 -19.08 -9.81
CA SER A 63 4.30 -20.19 -8.90
C SER A 63 3.73 -21.53 -9.34
N THR A 64 2.57 -21.51 -9.99
CA THR A 64 1.88 -22.72 -10.49
C THR A 64 2.15 -22.98 -11.97
N SER A 65 2.88 -22.07 -12.65
CA SER A 65 3.04 -22.05 -14.10
C SER A 65 1.70 -22.13 -14.86
N SER A 66 0.63 -21.57 -14.28
CA SER A 66 -0.73 -21.65 -14.80
C SER A 66 -1.44 -20.31 -14.67
N ARG A 67 -1.83 -19.71 -15.81
CA ARG A 67 -2.60 -18.46 -15.81
C ARG A 67 -4.03 -18.72 -15.34
N PRO A 68 -4.74 -17.69 -14.83
CA PRO A 68 -6.16 -17.83 -14.52
C PRO A 68 -6.94 -18.35 -15.74
N PRO A 69 -7.91 -19.27 -15.55
CA PRO A 69 -8.68 -19.84 -16.64
C PRO A 69 -9.28 -18.77 -17.57
N GLY A 70 -9.20 -18.98 -18.88
CA GLY A 70 -9.71 -18.02 -19.87
C GLY A 70 -8.86 -16.76 -20.05
N THR A 71 -7.76 -16.59 -19.33
CA THR A 71 -6.87 -15.42 -19.46
C THR A 71 -5.83 -15.63 -20.56
N SER A 72 -5.90 -14.81 -21.61
CA SER A 72 -4.89 -14.80 -22.68
C SER A 72 -3.53 -14.30 -22.15
N ILE A 73 -2.44 -14.63 -22.86
CA ILE A 73 -1.09 -14.13 -22.51
C ILE A 73 -1.09 -12.60 -22.50
N ARG A 74 -1.69 -11.97 -23.52
CA ARG A 74 -1.79 -10.51 -23.60
C ARG A 74 -2.51 -9.92 -22.40
N ALA A 75 -3.68 -10.46 -22.03
CA ALA A 75 -4.42 -9.97 -20.86
C ALA A 75 -3.62 -10.14 -19.55
N PHE A 76 -2.92 -11.26 -19.40
CA PHE A 76 -2.05 -11.51 -18.25
C PHE A 76 -0.90 -10.50 -18.13
N LEU A 77 -0.21 -10.20 -19.22
CA LEU A 77 0.84 -9.18 -19.24
C LEU A 77 0.28 -7.78 -18.94
N MET A 78 -0.89 -7.45 -19.49
CA MET A 78 -1.56 -6.18 -19.22
C MET A 78 -1.94 -6.02 -17.74
N HIS A 79 -2.29 -7.10 -17.02
CA HIS A 79 -2.48 -7.03 -15.58
C HIS A 79 -1.20 -6.64 -14.82
N GLY A 80 -0.06 -7.20 -15.21
CA GLY A 80 1.24 -6.84 -14.63
C GLY A 80 1.63 -5.38 -14.91
N LEU A 81 1.43 -4.90 -16.15
CA LEU A 81 1.69 -3.50 -16.50
C LEU A 81 0.74 -2.53 -15.78
N HIS A 82 -0.53 -2.92 -15.62
CA HIS A 82 -1.47 -2.14 -14.84
C HIS A 82 -1.03 -2.04 -13.36
N LEU A 83 -0.54 -3.13 -12.77
CA LEU A 83 0.00 -3.11 -11.41
C LEU A 83 1.19 -2.14 -11.28
N CYS A 84 2.12 -2.12 -12.24
CA CYS A 84 3.25 -1.19 -12.25
C CYS A 84 2.78 0.27 -12.25
N ARG A 85 1.84 0.60 -13.13
CA ARG A 85 1.25 1.94 -13.21
C ARG A 85 0.47 2.31 -11.96
N ALA A 86 -0.30 1.38 -11.39
CA ALA A 86 -1.11 1.60 -10.20
C ALA A 86 -0.23 1.92 -8.99
N LEU A 87 0.79 1.11 -8.71
CA LEU A 87 1.77 1.36 -7.65
C LEU A 87 2.50 2.69 -7.86
N THR A 88 2.95 2.96 -9.08
CA THR A 88 3.69 4.19 -9.37
C THR A 88 2.87 5.44 -9.09
N THR A 89 1.61 5.46 -9.52
CA THR A 89 0.75 6.63 -9.28
C THR A 89 0.37 6.76 -7.81
N HIS A 90 0.09 5.65 -7.14
CA HIS A 90 -0.19 5.61 -5.72
C HIS A 90 0.95 6.23 -4.90
N HIS A 91 2.18 5.77 -5.08
CA HIS A 91 3.36 6.36 -4.42
C HIS A 91 3.60 7.82 -4.83
N THR A 92 3.34 8.17 -6.10
CA THR A 92 3.46 9.56 -6.57
C THR A 92 2.51 10.49 -5.80
N ILE A 93 1.25 10.08 -5.61
CA ILE A 93 0.25 10.86 -4.87
C ILE A 93 0.66 10.99 -3.41
N GLU A 94 1.17 9.91 -2.81
CA GLU A 94 1.66 9.91 -1.43
C GLU A 94 2.79 10.90 -1.24
N GLU A 95 3.85 10.78 -2.03
CA GLU A 95 5.04 11.62 -1.89
C GLU A 95 4.76 13.09 -2.23
N GLN A 96 3.88 13.38 -3.19
CA GLN A 96 3.58 14.75 -3.60
C GLN A 96 2.56 15.46 -2.71
N HIS A 97 1.61 14.73 -2.13
CA HIS A 97 0.44 15.36 -1.50
C HIS A 97 0.17 14.89 -0.07
N VAL A 98 0.48 13.63 0.27
CA VAL A 98 0.07 13.07 1.57
C VAL A 98 1.21 13.04 2.58
N PHE A 99 2.34 12.46 2.22
CA PHE A 99 3.51 12.36 3.08
C PHE A 99 4.01 13.72 3.55
N PRO A 100 4.05 14.79 2.72
CA PRO A 100 4.46 16.11 3.19
C PRO A 100 3.61 16.61 4.35
N SER A 101 2.28 16.41 4.29
CA SER A 101 1.34 16.83 5.34
C SER A 101 1.51 16.00 6.62
N LEU A 102 1.72 14.69 6.50
CA LEU A 102 1.93 13.80 7.65
C LEU A 102 3.30 14.03 8.31
N ALA A 103 4.33 14.29 7.50
CA ALA A 103 5.71 14.50 7.91
C ALA A 103 5.91 15.71 8.83
N GLU A 104 4.97 16.66 8.84
CA GLU A 104 4.97 17.78 9.79
C GLU A 104 5.04 17.31 11.25
N ARG A 105 4.38 16.18 11.55
CA ARG A 105 4.29 15.65 12.92
C ARG A 105 4.75 14.21 13.07
N MET A 106 4.76 13.43 11.99
CA MET A 106 5.06 11.99 12.01
C MET A 106 6.38 11.73 11.25
N PRO A 107 7.52 11.58 11.95
CA PRO A 107 8.83 11.52 11.33
C PRO A 107 9.00 10.43 10.26
N ILE A 108 8.32 9.28 10.40
CA ILE A 108 8.42 8.15 9.46
C ILE A 108 8.01 8.49 8.02
N PHE A 109 7.25 9.57 7.82
CA PHE A 109 6.83 10.07 6.50
C PHE A 109 7.77 11.15 5.94
N LYS A 110 8.83 11.53 6.68
CA LYS A 110 9.80 12.51 6.20
C LYS A 110 10.60 11.95 5.02
N PRO A 111 11.12 12.83 4.15
CA PRO A 111 12.10 12.43 3.15
C PRO A 111 13.27 11.68 3.80
N ASN A 112 13.74 10.62 3.14
CA ASN A 112 14.81 9.73 3.60
C ASN A 112 14.49 8.89 4.85
N ASP A 113 13.24 8.84 5.34
CA ASP A 113 12.84 7.85 6.35
C ASP A 113 12.32 6.56 5.68
N THR A 114 11.90 5.60 6.50
CA THR A 114 11.66 4.20 6.15
C THR A 114 10.66 4.03 5.02
N LEU A 115 9.50 4.70 5.05
CA LEU A 115 8.46 4.53 4.02
C LEU A 115 8.93 5.04 2.65
N VAL A 116 9.60 6.19 2.60
CA VAL A 116 10.13 6.76 1.36
C VAL A 116 11.28 5.90 0.80
N GLN A 117 12.17 5.40 1.66
CA GLN A 117 13.23 4.46 1.23
C GLN A 117 12.65 3.12 0.72
N GLN A 118 11.49 2.69 1.23
CA GLN A 118 10.80 1.52 0.71
C GLN A 118 10.23 1.79 -0.69
N HIS A 119 9.66 2.97 -0.95
CA HIS A 119 9.21 3.34 -2.31
C HIS A 119 10.35 3.23 -3.32
N GLU A 120 11.54 3.78 -3.01
CA GLU A 120 12.70 3.70 -3.91
C GLU A 120 13.06 2.25 -4.26
N GLN A 121 13.07 1.36 -3.28
CA GLN A 121 13.36 -0.07 -3.48
C GLN A 121 12.27 -0.79 -4.28
N ILE A 122 11.00 -0.46 -4.01
CA ILE A 122 9.87 -1.01 -4.75
C ILE A 122 9.95 -0.55 -6.22
N HIS A 123 10.22 0.73 -6.48
CA HIS A 123 10.37 1.27 -7.83
C HIS A 123 11.52 0.62 -8.60
N ALA A 124 12.67 0.38 -7.96
CA ALA A 124 13.77 -0.35 -8.60
C ALA A 124 13.39 -1.80 -8.99
N GLY A 125 12.45 -2.41 -8.27
CA GLY A 125 11.85 -3.71 -8.62
C GLY A 125 10.82 -3.60 -9.75
N LEU A 126 9.95 -2.58 -9.68
CA LEU A 126 8.92 -2.29 -10.69
C LEU A 126 9.53 -1.96 -12.05
N ASP A 127 10.61 -1.20 -12.12
CA ASP A 127 11.29 -0.89 -13.38
C ASP A 127 11.73 -2.16 -14.12
N LYS A 128 12.28 -3.13 -13.38
CA LYS A 128 12.68 -4.43 -13.95
C LYS A 128 11.47 -5.25 -14.38
N PHE A 129 10.40 -5.20 -13.60
CA PHE A 129 9.18 -5.94 -13.87
C PHE A 129 8.46 -5.38 -15.11
N GLU A 130 8.29 -4.07 -15.19
CA GLU A 130 7.68 -3.37 -16.32
C GLU A 130 8.49 -3.58 -17.61
N ALA A 131 9.82 -3.49 -17.54
CA ALA A 131 10.68 -3.75 -18.69
C ALA A 131 10.52 -5.19 -19.22
N TYR A 132 10.51 -6.18 -18.33
CA TYR A 132 10.31 -7.58 -18.71
C TYR A 132 8.92 -7.83 -19.33
N LEU A 133 7.86 -7.29 -18.70
CA LEU A 133 6.50 -7.45 -19.20
C LEU A 133 6.31 -6.78 -20.56
N SER A 134 6.90 -5.60 -20.76
CA SER A 134 6.85 -4.87 -22.03
C SER A 134 7.57 -5.64 -23.14
N ALA A 135 8.79 -6.13 -22.89
CA ALA A 135 9.52 -6.97 -23.84
C ALA A 135 8.75 -8.25 -24.21
N CYS A 136 8.06 -8.86 -23.26
CA CYS A 136 7.16 -10.00 -23.53
C CYS A 136 5.93 -9.62 -24.33
N LEU A 137 5.36 -8.43 -24.09
CA LEU A 137 4.17 -7.95 -24.79
C LEU A 137 4.47 -7.60 -26.25
N ASP A 138 5.66 -7.05 -26.51
CA ASP A 138 6.13 -6.65 -27.84
C ASP A 138 6.71 -7.83 -28.64
N GLY A 139 6.90 -8.99 -28.00
CA GLY A 139 7.42 -10.21 -28.63
C GLY A 139 8.95 -10.25 -28.75
N GLU A 140 9.65 -9.32 -28.11
CA GLU A 140 11.12 -9.31 -28.04
C GLU A 140 11.65 -10.43 -27.13
N GLN A 141 10.85 -10.85 -26.14
CA GLN A 141 11.20 -11.90 -25.19
C GLN A 141 10.04 -12.89 -24.98
N GLU A 142 10.33 -14.18 -24.87
CA GLU A 142 9.32 -15.18 -24.52
C GLU A 142 8.92 -15.06 -23.03
N LEU A 143 7.61 -15.14 -22.74
CA LEU A 143 7.11 -15.16 -21.36
C LEU A 143 7.55 -16.45 -20.63
N ARG A 144 8.44 -16.27 -19.67
CA ARG A 144 8.95 -17.28 -18.74
C ARG A 144 8.40 -17.02 -17.33
N MET A 145 7.58 -17.94 -16.83
CA MET A 145 6.90 -17.80 -15.52
C MET A 145 7.90 -17.78 -14.35
N ASP A 146 8.95 -18.58 -14.43
CA ASP A 146 10.08 -18.62 -13.50
C ASP A 146 10.87 -17.30 -13.48
N ALA A 147 11.17 -16.75 -14.66
CA ALA A 147 11.85 -15.46 -14.77
C ALA A 147 11.01 -14.30 -14.22
N MET A 148 9.73 -14.26 -14.57
CA MET A 148 8.78 -13.28 -14.03
C MET A 148 8.69 -13.38 -12.50
N LYS A 149 8.59 -14.60 -11.96
CA LYS A 149 8.58 -14.85 -10.51
C LYS A 149 9.82 -14.30 -9.83
N ALA A 150 11.00 -14.56 -10.37
CA ALA A 150 12.26 -14.11 -9.78
C ALA A 150 12.33 -12.58 -9.69
N ILE A 151 11.80 -11.87 -10.69
CA ILE A 151 11.70 -10.41 -10.67
C ILE A 151 10.73 -9.97 -9.57
N MET A 152 9.52 -10.54 -9.51
CA MET A 152 8.54 -10.23 -8.46
C MET A 152 9.10 -10.49 -7.05
N ASP A 153 9.73 -11.64 -6.84
CA ASP A 153 10.33 -12.03 -5.56
C ASP A 153 11.42 -11.05 -5.11
N SER A 154 12.13 -10.41 -6.05
CA SER A 154 13.24 -9.50 -5.74
C SER A 154 12.83 -8.25 -4.95
N PHE A 155 11.54 -7.88 -4.98
CA PHE A 155 10.99 -6.76 -4.21
C PHE A 155 9.72 -7.12 -3.43
N ALA A 156 9.34 -8.40 -3.37
CA ALA A 156 8.14 -8.86 -2.67
C ALA A 156 8.16 -8.49 -1.18
N GLN A 157 9.25 -8.81 -0.48
CA GLN A 157 9.34 -8.57 0.96
C GLN A 157 9.21 -7.08 1.30
N VAL A 158 9.87 -6.21 0.53
CA VAL A 158 9.79 -4.76 0.77
C VAL A 158 8.40 -4.22 0.46
N LEU A 159 7.76 -4.66 -0.64
CA LEU A 159 6.39 -4.27 -0.97
C LEU A 159 5.41 -4.67 0.14
N TRP A 160 5.40 -5.94 0.56
CA TRP A 160 4.47 -6.39 1.60
C TRP A 160 4.70 -5.70 2.95
N THR A 161 5.96 -5.51 3.33
CA THR A 161 6.31 -4.79 4.56
C THR A 161 5.84 -3.34 4.50
N HIS A 162 6.00 -2.69 3.35
CA HIS A 162 5.59 -1.32 3.12
C HIS A 162 4.06 -1.16 3.24
N LEU A 163 3.30 -1.98 2.49
CA LEU A 163 1.83 -1.92 2.49
C LEU A 163 1.24 -2.12 3.90
N ASP A 164 1.86 -2.96 4.73
CA ASP A 164 1.39 -3.22 6.10
C ASP A 164 1.85 -2.13 7.09
N LEU A 165 3.10 -1.67 6.96
CA LEU A 165 3.67 -0.64 7.84
C LEU A 165 2.91 0.67 7.69
N GLU A 166 2.63 1.08 6.47
CA GLU A 166 1.95 2.33 6.22
C GLU A 166 0.54 2.35 6.82
N VAL A 167 -0.27 1.31 6.58
CA VAL A 167 -1.61 1.16 7.18
C VAL A 167 -1.52 1.20 8.71
N LYS A 168 -0.53 0.53 9.29
CA LYS A 168 -0.28 0.57 10.73
C LYS A 168 0.02 2.00 11.21
N MET A 169 0.87 2.74 10.50
CA MET A 169 1.23 4.12 10.87
C MET A 169 0.05 5.09 10.73
N LEU A 170 -0.82 4.88 9.75
CA LEU A 170 -2.06 5.62 9.58
C LEU A 170 -3.19 5.15 10.52
N GLY A 171 -2.94 4.11 11.30
CA GLY A 171 -3.91 3.52 12.22
C GLY A 171 -4.19 4.40 13.44
N ALA A 172 -5.36 4.21 14.05
CA ALA A 172 -5.86 5.10 15.09
C ALA A 172 -4.89 5.33 16.27
N GLU A 173 -4.21 4.28 16.73
CA GLU A 173 -3.26 4.37 17.85
C GLU A 173 -2.02 5.20 17.51
N ASN A 174 -1.58 5.21 16.25
CA ASN A 174 -0.47 6.07 15.82
C ASN A 174 -0.96 7.49 15.55
N MET A 175 -2.05 7.66 14.81
CA MET A 175 -2.58 8.98 14.47
C MET A 175 -2.93 9.81 15.71
N ARG A 176 -3.55 9.22 16.74
CA ARG A 176 -3.95 9.92 17.96
C ARG A 176 -2.79 10.42 18.83
N GLN A 177 -1.56 9.98 18.56
CA GLN A 177 -0.37 10.47 19.25
C GLN A 177 0.07 11.85 18.74
N TYR A 178 -0.30 12.21 17.50
CA TYR A 178 0.18 13.40 16.81
C TYR A 178 -0.93 14.40 16.46
N TRP A 179 -2.18 13.93 16.40
CA TRP A 179 -3.31 14.71 15.91
C TRP A 179 -4.50 14.62 16.84
N THR A 180 -5.25 15.72 16.93
CA THR A 180 -6.56 15.77 17.59
C THR A 180 -7.67 15.29 16.65
N LYS A 181 -8.85 14.98 17.19
CA LYS A 181 -10.01 14.57 16.39
C LYS A 181 -10.41 15.64 15.37
N ASP A 182 -10.45 16.90 15.80
CA ASP A 182 -10.85 18.02 14.93
C ASP A 182 -9.85 18.21 13.79
N GLU A 183 -8.55 18.07 14.05
CA GLU A 183 -7.53 18.10 13.00
C GLU A 183 -7.67 16.94 12.03
N ILE A 184 -7.90 15.71 12.53
CA ILE A 184 -8.16 14.56 11.67
C ILE A 184 -9.38 14.81 10.80
N LEU A 185 -10.49 15.29 11.36
CA LEU A 185 -11.70 15.61 10.58
C LEU A 185 -11.44 16.72 9.55
N ALA A 186 -10.57 17.69 9.86
CA ALA A 186 -10.17 18.77 8.97
C ALA A 186 -9.19 18.33 7.87
N MET A 187 -8.49 17.19 7.99
CA MET A 187 -7.62 16.60 6.95
C MET A 187 -8.39 16.08 5.71
N ASN A 188 -9.55 16.65 5.40
CA ASN A 188 -10.33 16.29 4.22
C ASN A 188 -9.62 16.62 2.89
N CYS A 189 -8.57 17.46 2.89
CA CYS A 189 -7.72 17.67 1.69
C CYS A 189 -6.96 16.40 1.28
N ILE A 190 -6.39 15.66 2.23
CA ILE A 190 -5.70 14.38 1.97
C ILE A 190 -6.70 13.36 1.39
N HIS A 191 -7.91 13.31 1.95
CA HIS A 191 -8.98 12.45 1.44
C HIS A 191 -9.35 12.78 -0.01
N GLN A 192 -9.34 14.06 -0.42
CA GLN A 192 -9.65 14.45 -1.80
C GLN A 192 -8.59 13.96 -2.80
N HIS A 193 -7.31 14.02 -2.46
CA HIS A 193 -6.23 13.54 -3.34
C HIS A 193 -6.25 12.02 -3.49
N TRP A 194 -6.54 11.27 -2.42
CA TRP A 194 -6.71 9.81 -2.51
C TRP A 194 -8.02 9.37 -3.17
N THR A 195 -9.06 10.21 -3.26
CA THR A 195 -10.38 9.80 -3.82
C THR A 195 -10.68 10.34 -5.21
N LYS A 196 -10.30 11.58 -5.54
CA LYS A 196 -10.64 12.21 -6.83
C LYS A 196 -9.63 11.88 -7.94
N ASP A 197 -8.34 11.83 -7.62
CA ASP A 197 -7.29 11.74 -8.65
C ASP A 197 -6.95 10.29 -9.03
N SER A 198 -7.04 9.33 -8.10
CA SER A 198 -6.73 7.91 -8.35
C SER A 198 -7.78 7.15 -9.19
N ILE A 199 -9.07 7.49 -9.08
CA ILE A 199 -10.16 6.67 -9.67
C ILE A 199 -10.44 7.04 -11.12
N HIS A 200 -10.43 8.33 -11.47
CA HIS A 200 -10.80 8.78 -12.82
C HIS A 200 -9.66 8.74 -13.83
N GLN A 201 -8.39 8.75 -13.39
CA GLN A 201 -7.25 8.76 -14.31
C GLN A 201 -6.76 7.36 -14.69
N HIS A 202 -7.06 6.33 -13.88
CA HIS A 202 -6.48 4.99 -14.04
C HIS A 202 -7.45 3.90 -14.48
N TRP A 203 -8.74 4.16 -14.34
CA TRP A 203 -9.77 3.22 -14.69
C TRP A 203 -10.69 3.86 -15.73
N THR A 204 -10.45 3.56 -17.01
CA THR A 204 -11.46 3.81 -18.05
C THR A 204 -12.76 3.12 -17.64
N LYS A 205 -13.91 3.74 -17.92
CA LYS A 205 -15.26 3.18 -17.63
C LYS A 205 -15.39 1.69 -17.98
N ASP A 206 -14.69 1.23 -19.01
CA ASP A 206 -14.74 -0.14 -19.50
C ASP A 206 -14.02 -1.16 -18.58
N SER A 207 -12.95 -0.76 -17.88
CA SER A 207 -12.22 -1.62 -16.93
C SER A 207 -12.95 -1.76 -15.60
N ILE A 208 -13.71 -0.72 -15.22
CA ILE A 208 -14.52 -0.69 -14.02
C ILE A 208 -15.66 -1.72 -14.11
N HIS A 209 -16.31 -1.86 -15.27
CA HIS A 209 -17.43 -2.77 -15.46
C HIS A 209 -17.05 -4.25 -15.60
N GLN A 210 -15.78 -4.56 -15.87
CA GLN A 210 -15.32 -5.93 -16.10
C GLN A 210 -14.98 -6.67 -14.79
N TYR A 211 -14.68 -5.93 -13.72
CA TYR A 211 -14.31 -6.45 -12.40
C TYR A 211 -15.28 -6.05 -11.28
N TRP A 212 -16.13 -5.04 -11.52
CA TRP A 212 -17.10 -4.55 -10.55
C TRP A 212 -18.47 -4.37 -11.22
N THR A 213 -19.52 -4.93 -10.60
CA THR A 213 -20.88 -4.52 -10.99
C THR A 213 -21.09 -3.07 -10.56
N LYS A 214 -21.95 -2.35 -11.29
CA LYS A 214 -22.34 -0.96 -10.97
C LYS A 214 -22.80 -0.83 -9.51
N ASP A 215 -23.35 -1.90 -8.96
CA ASP A 215 -23.84 -2.00 -7.59
C ASP A 215 -22.72 -2.14 -6.56
N SER A 216 -21.58 -2.76 -6.85
CA SER A 216 -20.46 -2.85 -5.91
C SER A 216 -19.71 -1.52 -5.75
N ILE A 217 -19.64 -0.72 -6.82
CA ILE A 217 -19.10 0.65 -6.75
C ILE A 217 -20.09 1.57 -6.04
N HIS A 218 -21.39 1.40 -6.29
CA HIS A 218 -22.41 2.20 -5.62
C HIS A 218 -22.65 1.80 -4.16
N GLN A 219 -22.55 0.52 -3.77
CA GLN A 219 -22.77 0.09 -2.38
C GLN A 219 -21.63 0.49 -1.43
N TYR A 220 -20.40 0.61 -1.93
CA TYR A 220 -19.24 0.98 -1.12
C TYR A 220 -18.86 2.46 -1.22
N TRP A 221 -19.21 3.14 -2.32
CA TRP A 221 -18.73 4.49 -2.62
C TRP A 221 -19.83 5.43 -3.14
N THR A 222 -21.06 5.30 -2.64
CA THR A 222 -22.07 6.36 -2.77
C THR A 222 -22.10 7.32 -1.59
N LYS A 223 -22.73 8.47 -1.85
CA LYS A 223 -23.05 9.58 -0.95
C LYS A 223 -23.42 9.21 0.49
N ASP A 224 -23.88 8.00 0.77
CA ASP A 224 -24.30 7.58 2.12
C ASP A 224 -23.12 7.28 3.07
N SER A 225 -21.91 7.06 2.56
CA SER A 225 -20.68 7.06 3.37
C SER A 225 -20.02 8.44 3.47
N ILE A 226 -20.48 9.40 2.66
CA ILE A 226 -19.99 10.79 2.54
C ILE A 226 -20.93 11.76 3.29
N HIS A 227 -22.14 11.33 3.63
CA HIS A 227 -23.08 12.01 4.51
C HIS A 227 -23.65 11.02 5.52
N GLN A 228 -22.89 10.74 6.58
CA GLN A 228 -23.48 10.43 7.89
C GLN A 228 -23.01 11.49 8.87
N TYR A 229 -23.75 12.60 8.84
CA TYR A 229 -24.23 13.24 10.06
C TYR A 229 -25.52 12.52 10.47
#